data_AF-A0A7G8IMK2-F1
#
_entry.id   AF-A0A7G8IMK2-F1
#
_cell.length_a   1.000
_cell.length_b   1.000
_cell.length_c   1.000
_cell.angle_alpha   90.00
_cell.angle_beta   90.00
_cell.angle_gamma   90.00
#
_symmetry.space_group_name_H-M   'P 1'
#
loop_
_entity.id
_entity.type
_entity.pdbx_description
1 polymer ?
#
loop_
_entity_poly.entity_id
_entity_poly.type
_entity_poly.pdbx_seq_one_letter_code
_entity_poly.pdbx_strand_id
1 'polypeptide(L)' 'MPNDTKDSRYWNDEIAFLTARLNGEHGDIDRDDRAACEEALKAAKTNLAGNHPR' A
#
# COMPACT_ATOMS: atom_id res chain seq x y z
N MET A 1 -9.22 15.96 -16.14
CA MET A 1 -7.88 15.37 -15.98
C MET A 1 -7.92 14.53 -14.72
N PRO A 2 -7.75 13.20 -14.77
CA PRO A 2 -7.60 12.44 -13.53
C PRO A 2 -6.31 12.93 -12.87
N ASN A 3 -6.44 13.36 -11.62
CA ASN A 3 -5.35 13.93 -10.87
C ASN A 3 -4.41 12.78 -10.47
N ASP A 4 -3.33 12.57 -11.23
CA ASP A 4 -2.29 11.55 -11.02
C ASP A 4 -1.51 11.73 -9.70
N THR A 5 -1.84 12.74 -8.90
CA THR A 5 -1.34 12.89 -7.54
C THR A 5 -2.15 12.02 -6.60
N LYS A 6 -1.70 10.77 -6.42
CA LYS A 6 -2.14 9.91 -5.30
C LYS A 6 -1.93 10.66 -3.99
N ASP A 7 -3.03 11.02 -3.34
CA ASP A 7 -3.00 11.81 -2.12
C ASP A 7 -2.68 10.94 -0.89
N SER A 8 -2.44 11.58 0.25
CA SER A 8 -2.14 10.85 1.48
C SER A 8 -3.27 9.91 1.91
N ARG A 9 -4.53 10.17 1.54
CA ARG A 9 -5.64 9.24 1.79
C ARG A 9 -5.52 7.98 0.94
N TYR A 10 -5.27 8.13 -0.36
CA TYR A 10 -4.99 6.98 -1.24
C TYR A 10 -3.90 6.08 -0.65
N TRP A 11 -2.78 6.65 -0.22
CA TRP A 11 -1.68 5.84 0.32
C TRP A 11 -2.01 5.20 1.67
N ASN A 12 -2.81 5.84 2.52
CA ASN A 12 -3.30 5.22 3.76
C ASN A 12 -4.23 4.03 3.48
N ASP A 13 -5.18 4.19 2.55
CA ASP A 13 -6.10 3.13 2.15
C ASP A 13 -5.35 1.94 1.51
N GLU A 14 -4.36 2.23 0.67
CA GLU A 14 -3.49 1.23 0.06
C GLU A 14 -2.69 0.47 1.13
N ILE A 15 -2.10 1.16 2.12
CA ILE A 15 -1.38 0.51 3.21
C ILE A 15 -2.30 -0.40 4.03
N ALA A 16 -3.53 0.06 4.33
CA ALA A 16 -4.51 -0.73 5.05
C ALA A 16 -4.90 -2.00 4.28
N PHE A 17 -5.19 -1.86 2.99
CA PHE A 17 -5.53 -2.97 2.11
C PHE A 17 -4.40 -4.01 2.02
N LEU A 18 -3.16 -3.56 1.79
CA LEU A 18 -2.00 -4.46 1.67
C LEU A 18 -1.70 -5.16 3.00
N THR A 19 -1.86 -4.45 4.13
CA THR A 19 -1.68 -5.05 5.47
C THR A 19 -2.74 -6.12 5.74
N ALA A 20 -4.01 -5.85 5.42
CA ALA A 20 -5.10 -6.82 5.57
C ALA A 20 -4.85 -8.08 4.72
N ARG A 21 -4.39 -7.89 3.47
CA ARG A 21 -4.04 -9.00 2.58
C ARG A 21 -2.87 -9.83 3.13
N LEU A 22 -1.82 -9.20 3.65
CA LEU A 22 -0.68 -9.89 4.28
C LEU A 22 -1.06 -10.65 5.56
N ASN A 23 -2.05 -10.14 6.30
CA ASN A 23 -2.60 -10.77 7.49
C ASN A 23 -3.59 -11.91 7.18
N GLY A 24 -3.92 -12.14 5.91
CA GLY A 24 -4.82 -13.20 5.48
C GLY A 24 -6.30 -12.84 5.55
N GLU A 25 -6.66 -11.56 5.74
CA GLU A 25 -8.07 -11.13 5.80
C GLU A 25 -8.80 -11.30 4.45
N HIS A 26 -8.04 -11.42 3.35
CA HIS A 26 -8.57 -11.59 1.99
C HIS A 26 -8.33 -13.00 1.42
N GLY A 27 -8.08 -13.98 2.29
CA GLY A 27 -7.77 -15.36 1.92
C GLY A 27 -6.26 -15.64 1.83
N ASP A 28 -5.93 -16.90 1.57
CA ASP A 28 -4.55 -17.34 1.43
C ASP A 28 -3.91 -16.71 0.18
N ILE A 29 -2.73 -16.15 0.38
CA ILE A 29 -1.88 -15.63 -0.69
C ILE A 29 -0.66 -16.53 -0.83
N ASP A 30 -0.25 -16.78 -2.07
CA ASP A 30 0.99 -17.49 -2.30
C ASP A 30 2.22 -16.61 -1.96
N ARG A 31 3.40 -17.21 -2.06
CA ARG A 31 4.65 -16.54 -1.72
C ARG A 31 4.93 -15.34 -2.61
N ASP A 32 4.53 -15.40 -3.87
CA ASP A 32 4.81 -14.34 -4.85
C ASP A 32 3.84 -13.17 -4.64
N ASP A 33 2.57 -13.46 -4.38
CA ASP A 33 1.56 -12.48 -3.96
C ASP A 33 1.96 -11.78 -2.65
N ARG A 34 2.46 -12.53 -1.67
CA ARG A 34 2.98 -11.95 -0.41
C ARG A 34 4.13 -10.99 -0.69
N ALA A 35 5.11 -11.41 -1.49
CA ALA A 35 6.25 -10.56 -1.83
C ALA A 35 5.83 -9.29 -2.57
N ALA A 36 4.87 -9.40 -3.51
CA ALA A 36 4.32 -8.25 -4.22
C ALA A 36 3.61 -7.27 -3.26
N CYS A 37 2.84 -7.80 -2.30
CA CYS A 37 2.15 -6.98 -1.30
C CYS A 37 3.15 -6.27 -0.36
N GLU A 38 4.23 -6.93 0.04
CA GLU A 38 5.29 -6.35 0.87
C GLU A 38 6.02 -5.19 0.16
N GLU A 39 6.38 -5.38 -1.11
CA GLU A 39 7.04 -4.33 -1.91
C GLU A 39 6.09 -3.15 -2.17
N ALA A 40 4.82 -3.41 -2.48
CA ALA A 40 3.81 -2.38 -2.64
C ALA A 40 3.59 -1.60 -1.32
N LEU A 41 3.57 -2.29 -0.18
CA LEU A 41 3.37 -1.67 1.14
C LEU A 41 4.54 -0.73 1.48
N LYS A 42 5.77 -1.16 1.16
CA LYS A 42 6.98 -0.37 1.34
C LYS A 42 6.95 0.89 0.45
N ALA A 43 6.57 0.74 -0.81
CA ALA A 43 6.42 1.87 -1.72
C ALA A 43 5.33 2.85 -1.23
N ALA A 44 4.18 2.36 -0.81
CA ALA A 44 3.08 3.18 -0.29
C ALA A 44 3.49 3.97 0.96
N LYS A 45 4.17 3.33 1.92
CA LYS A 45 4.72 4.01 3.11
C LYS A 45 5.75 5.08 2.75
N THR A 46 6.61 4.81 1.77
CA THR A 46 7.63 5.76 1.31
C THR A 46 6.99 6.98 0.65
N ASN A 47 5.99 6.76 -0.21
CA ASN A 47 5.24 7.84 -0.84
C ASN A 47 4.46 8.65 0.19
N LEU A 48 3.79 8.00 1.16
CA LEU A 48 3.09 8.68 2.23
C LEU A 48 4.03 9.56 3.07
N ALA A 49 5.21 9.04 3.41
CA ALA A 49 6.23 9.78 4.15
C ALA A 49 6.85 10.94 3.34
N GLY A 50 7.00 10.78 2.02
CA GLY A 50 7.48 11.84 1.12
C GLY A 50 6.43 12.91 0.82
N ASN A 51 5.14 12.57 0.92
CA ASN A 51 4.02 13.48 0.72
C ASN A 51 3.57 14.19 2.02
N HIS A 52 4.19 13.85 3.15
CA HIS A 52 4.03 14.59 4.41
C HIS A 52 5.12 15.67 4.47
N PRO A 53 4.81 16.97 4.35
CA PRO A 53 5.80 18.00 4.63
C PRO A 53 6.26 17.83 6.08
N ARG A 54 7.57 17.69 6.28
CA ARG A 54 8.16 17.69 7.63
C ARG A 54 7.91 19.01 8.33
#